data_AF-A9UFP4-F1
#
_entry.id   AF-A9UFP4-F1
#
_cell.length_a   1.000
_cell.length_b   1.000
_cell.length_c   1.000
_cell.angle_alpha   90.00
_cell.angle_beta   90.00
_cell.angle_gamma   90.00
#
_symmetry.space_group_name_H-M   'P 1'
#
loop_
_entity.id
_entity.type
_entity.pdbx_description
1 polymer ?
#
loop_
_entity_poly.entity_id
_entity_poly.type
_entity_poly.pdbx_seq_one_letter_code
_entity_poly.pdbx_strand_id
1 'polypeptide(L)'
;AAGAALLFAGPAIALAWWRRRKPQDHFFDVPAEEDPEVHLGQLKRFSLRELQVATDNFSNKNILGRGGFGKVYKGRLADGTLVAVKRLKEERTQGGELQFQTEVEMISMAVHRNLLRLRGFCMTPTER
;
A
#
# COMPACT_ATOMS: atom_id res chain seq x y z
N ALA A 1 21.05 -42.80 10.05
CA ALA A 1 20.39 -41.95 9.04
C ALA A 1 19.66 -40.73 9.65
N ALA A 2 20.23 -40.05 10.66
CA ALA A 2 19.59 -38.90 11.33
C ALA A 2 20.40 -37.58 11.21
N GLY A 3 21.65 -37.63 10.74
CA GLY A 3 22.53 -36.46 10.67
C GLY A 3 22.23 -35.48 9.54
N ALA A 4 21.54 -35.91 8.48
CA ALA A 4 21.29 -35.08 7.30
C ALA A 4 20.08 -34.13 7.47
N ALA A 5 19.12 -34.45 8.34
CA ALA A 5 17.89 -33.67 8.49
C ALA A 5 18.11 -32.31 9.18
N LEU A 6 19.10 -32.22 10.07
CA LEU A 6 19.41 -30.99 10.80
C LEU A 6 20.13 -29.94 9.93
N LEU A 7 20.85 -30.36 8.89
CA LEU A 7 21.61 -29.46 8.01
C LEU A 7 20.72 -28.65 7.06
N PHE A 8 19.50 -29.10 6.76
CA PHE A 8 18.55 -28.37 5.91
C PHE A 8 17.49 -27.60 6.71
N ALA A 9 17.11 -28.10 7.89
CA ALA A 9 16.13 -27.44 8.74
C ALA A 9 16.66 -26.10 9.29
N GLY A 10 17.92 -26.05 9.73
CA GLY A 10 18.53 -24.83 10.26
C GLY A 10 18.50 -23.65 9.27
N PRO A 11 19.03 -23.82 8.04
CA PRO A 11 18.98 -22.80 7.00
C PRO A 11 17.56 -22.45 6.59
N ALA A 12 16.65 -23.43 6.45
CA ALA A 12 15.26 -23.16 6.08
C ALA A 12 14.49 -22.37 7.15
N ILE A 13 14.73 -22.69 8.43
CA ILE A 13 14.15 -21.97 9.57
C ILE A 13 14.75 -20.56 9.63
N ALA A 14 16.07 -20.41 9.46
CA ALA A 14 16.73 -19.11 9.40
C ALA A 14 16.23 -18.26 8.22
N LEU A 15 16.04 -18.84 7.03
CA LEU A 15 15.49 -18.17 5.85
C LEU A 15 14.02 -17.78 6.05
N ALA A 16 13.24 -18.63 6.71
CA ALA A 16 11.85 -18.33 7.07
C ALA A 16 11.77 -17.23 8.14
N TRP A 17 12.65 -17.27 9.15
CA TRP A 17 12.78 -16.23 10.17
C TRP A 17 13.26 -14.91 9.56
N TRP A 18 14.19 -14.95 8.62
CA TRP A 18 14.72 -13.77 7.95
C TRP A 18 13.69 -13.18 6.97
N ARG A 19 12.92 -14.02 6.27
CA ARG A 19 11.76 -13.56 5.49
C ARG A 19 10.66 -12.95 6.36
N ARG A 20 10.52 -13.39 7.61
CA ARG A 20 9.51 -12.86 8.55
C ARG A 20 10.00 -11.65 9.33
N ARG A 21 11.29 -11.55 9.63
CA ARG A 21 11.93 -10.41 10.28
C ARG A 21 12.35 -9.39 9.22
N LYS A 22 11.38 -8.65 8.69
CA LYS A 22 11.70 -7.28 8.26
C LYS A 22 12.01 -6.48 9.53
N PRO A 23 13.08 -5.66 9.55
CA PRO A 23 13.36 -4.81 10.69
C PRO A 23 12.20 -3.82 10.86
N GLN A 24 11.72 -3.69 12.10
CA GLN A 24 10.81 -2.63 12.48
C GLN A 24 11.68 -1.39 12.72
N ASP A 25 11.83 -0.56 11.70
CA ASP A 25 12.47 0.75 11.89
C ASP A 25 11.55 1.60 12.77
N HIS A 26 12.11 2.18 13.83
CA HIS A 26 11.39 3.08 14.72
C HIS A 26 11.21 4.41 13.99
N PHE A 27 10.01 4.68 13.45
CA PHE A 27 9.72 5.85 12.65
C PHE A 27 9.54 7.11 13.50
N PHE A 28 10.15 8.20 13.06
CA PHE A 28 9.78 9.56 13.43
C PHE A 28 9.01 10.11 12.23
N ASP A 29 7.69 10.19 12.36
CA ASP A 29 6.82 10.70 11.30
C ASP A 29 6.88 12.23 11.28
N VAL A 30 7.35 12.81 10.18
CA VAL A 30 7.20 14.24 9.92
C VAL A 30 5.75 14.47 9.48
N PRO A 31 4.96 15.32 10.16
CA PRO A 31 3.60 15.62 9.72
C PRO A 31 3.64 16.17 8.29
N ALA A 32 2.89 15.55 7.39
CA ALA A 32 2.63 16.14 6.08
C ALA A 32 1.75 17.36 6.29
N GLU A 33 2.11 18.51 5.70
CA GLU A 33 1.33 19.74 5.81
C GLU A 33 -0.11 19.51 5.34
N GLU A 34 -1.05 19.94 6.18
CA GLU A 34 -2.49 19.83 5.96
C GLU A 34 -2.93 20.92 4.98
N ASP A 35 -3.12 20.54 3.71
CA ASP A 35 -3.85 21.34 2.71
C ASP A 35 -5.36 21.33 3.06
N PRO A 36 -6.11 22.43 2.85
CA PRO A 36 -7.38 22.67 3.52
C PRO A 36 -8.42 21.58 3.20
N GLU A 37 -9.10 21.17 4.25
CA GLU A 37 -9.93 19.99 4.41
C GLU A 37 -10.94 19.73 3.28
N VAL A 38 -10.75 18.62 2.56
CA VAL A 38 -11.86 17.86 1.99
C VAL A 38 -12.21 16.78 3.03
N HIS A 39 -13.33 16.92 3.74
CA HIS A 39 -13.79 15.95 4.74
C HIS A 39 -14.28 14.65 4.08
N LEU A 40 -13.35 13.83 3.58
CA LEU A 40 -13.58 12.51 2.95
C LEU A 40 -13.94 11.41 3.97
N GLY A 41 -14.66 11.75 5.04
CA GLY A 41 -15.00 10.85 6.14
C GLY A 41 -13.78 10.26 6.87
N GLN A 42 -13.87 8.98 7.26
CA GLN A 42 -12.83 8.23 8.00
C GLN A 42 -11.66 7.71 7.12
N LEU A 43 -11.47 8.23 5.90
CA LEU A 43 -10.41 7.75 5.02
C LEU A 43 -9.03 8.20 5.50
N LYS A 44 -8.10 7.25 5.61
CA LYS A 44 -6.71 7.58 5.97
C LYS A 44 -5.99 8.17 4.75
N ARG A 45 -5.38 9.35 4.90
CA ARG A 45 -4.38 9.84 3.93
C ARG A 45 -3.03 9.17 4.22
N PHE A 46 -2.59 8.31 3.31
CA PHE A 46 -1.32 7.61 3.40
C PHE A 46 -0.21 8.45 2.76
N SER A 47 0.98 8.43 3.36
CA SER A 47 2.17 8.95 2.67
C SER A 47 2.62 7.98 1.58
N LEU A 48 3.23 8.51 0.52
CA LEU A 48 3.80 7.67 -0.53
C LEU A 48 4.83 6.68 0.03
N ARG A 49 5.63 7.14 1.01
CA ARG A 49 6.64 6.32 1.69
C ARG A 49 6.00 5.15 2.45
N GLU A 50 4.89 5.37 3.15
CA GLU A 50 4.16 4.31 3.85
C GLU A 50 3.73 3.20 2.86
N LEU A 51 3.18 3.60 1.70
CA LEU A 51 2.77 2.65 0.66
C LEU A 51 3.95 1.98 -0.04
N GLN A 52 5.07 2.68 -0.24
CA GLN A 52 6.31 2.10 -0.77
C GLN A 52 6.84 1.01 0.17
N VAL A 53 6.96 1.30 1.47
CA VAL A 53 7.41 0.32 2.45
C VAL A 53 6.46 -0.88 2.49
N ALA A 54 5.16 -0.62 2.51
CA ALA A 54 4.14 -1.67 2.55
C ALA A 54 4.19 -2.61 1.35
N THR A 55 4.58 -2.11 0.17
CA THR A 55 4.57 -2.85 -1.11
C THR A 55 5.96 -3.30 -1.57
N ASP A 56 6.99 -3.17 -0.73
CA ASP A 56 8.40 -3.40 -1.09
C ASP A 56 8.84 -2.56 -2.30
N ASN A 57 8.64 -1.24 -2.22
CA ASN A 57 8.89 -0.26 -3.28
C ASN A 57 8.14 -0.59 -4.58
N PHE A 58 6.85 -0.94 -4.48
CA PHE A 58 6.02 -1.35 -5.62
C PHE A 58 6.67 -2.47 -6.45
N SER A 59 7.26 -3.46 -5.77
CA SER A 59 7.96 -4.56 -6.43
C SER A 59 7.02 -5.36 -7.33
N ASN A 60 7.50 -5.74 -8.53
CA ASN A 60 6.74 -6.58 -9.46
C ASN A 60 6.30 -7.92 -8.86
N LYS A 61 7.02 -8.44 -7.85
CA LYS A 61 6.66 -9.67 -7.12
C LYS A 61 5.35 -9.56 -6.35
N ASN A 62 4.94 -8.33 -6.02
CA ASN A 62 3.74 -8.02 -5.26
C ASN A 62 2.56 -7.65 -6.16
N ILE A 63 2.68 -7.70 -7.50
CA ILE A 63 1.57 -7.36 -8.39
C ILE A 63 0.45 -8.41 -8.26
N LEU A 64 -0.74 -7.95 -7.95
CA LEU A 64 -1.99 -8.71 -7.94
C LEU A 64 -2.73 -8.60 -9.27
N GLY A 65 -2.60 -7.46 -9.96
CA GLY A 65 -3.27 -7.21 -11.24
C GLY A 65 -2.70 -6.02 -12.01
N ARG A 66 -2.95 -6.00 -13.32
CA ARG A 66 -2.56 -4.93 -14.25
C ARG A 66 -3.74 -4.63 -15.17
N GLY A 67 -3.94 -3.36 -15.51
CA GLY A 67 -4.97 -2.93 -16.45
C GLY A 67 -4.72 -1.53 -16.99
N GLY A 68 -5.69 -0.99 -17.74
CA GLY A 68 -5.58 0.36 -18.33
C GLY A 68 -5.35 1.46 -17.30
N PHE A 69 -5.94 1.31 -16.11
CA PHE A 69 -5.85 2.26 -15.00
C PHE A 69 -4.61 2.10 -14.10
N GLY A 70 -3.65 1.25 -14.47
CA GLY A 70 -2.41 1.06 -13.72
C GLY A 70 -2.25 -0.34 -13.12
N LYS A 71 -1.65 -0.41 -11.93
CA LYS A 71 -1.23 -1.68 -11.29
C LYS A 71 -1.76 -1.78 -9.87
N VAL A 72 -2.15 -2.98 -9.47
CA VAL A 72 -2.56 -3.30 -8.10
C VAL A 72 -1.47 -4.14 -7.45
N TYR A 73 -0.99 -3.70 -6.29
CA TYR A 73 0.05 -4.36 -5.51
C TYR A 73 -0.50 -4.89 -4.19
N LYS A 74 -0.01 -6.05 -3.78
CA LYS A 74 -0.14 -6.57 -2.42
C LYS A 74 0.76 -5.74 -1.50
N GLY A 75 0.20 -5.23 -0.42
CA GLY A 75 0.95 -4.54 0.62
C GLY A 75 0.65 -5.09 2.01
N ARG A 76 1.55 -4.79 2.95
CA ARG A 76 1.34 -4.98 4.39
C ARG A 76 1.68 -3.69 5.12
N LEU A 77 0.69 -3.08 5.77
CA LEU A 77 0.88 -1.87 6.57
C LEU A 77 1.70 -2.16 7.85
N ALA A 78 2.15 -1.10 8.53
CA ALA A 78 2.94 -1.21 9.76
C ALA A 78 2.21 -1.95 10.89
N ASP A 79 0.88 -1.81 10.96
CA ASP A 79 -0.01 -2.54 11.88
C ASP A 79 -0.18 -4.04 11.51
N GLY A 80 0.47 -4.49 10.43
CA GLY A 80 0.39 -5.86 9.93
C GLY A 80 -0.81 -6.11 9.00
N THR A 81 -1.71 -5.14 8.79
CA THR A 81 -2.87 -5.33 7.92
C THR A 81 -2.44 -5.53 6.48
N LEU A 82 -3.04 -6.53 5.82
CA LEU A 82 -2.90 -6.73 4.38
C LEU A 82 -3.79 -5.75 3.62
N VAL A 83 -3.23 -5.17 2.56
CA VAL A 83 -3.93 -4.21 1.69
C VAL A 83 -3.66 -4.50 0.22
N ALA A 84 -4.58 -4.07 -0.64
CA ALA A 84 -4.35 -3.95 -2.06
C ALA A 84 -4.15 -2.46 -2.40
N VAL A 85 -2.98 -2.10 -2.91
CA VAL A 85 -2.63 -0.73 -3.28
C VAL A 85 -2.74 -0.60 -4.79
N LYS A 86 -3.77 0.10 -5.26
CA LYS A 86 -3.91 0.47 -6.67
C LYS A 86 -3.11 1.74 -6.90
N ARG A 87 -2.04 1.64 -7.71
CA ARG A 87 -1.25 2.78 -8.19
C ARG A 87 -1.72 3.13 -9.58
N LEU A 88 -2.20 4.35 -9.76
CA LEU A 88 -2.71 4.80 -11.05
C LEU A 88 -1.56 4.98 -12.04
N LYS A 89 -1.88 4.81 -13.33
CA LYS A 89 -0.93 5.17 -14.39
C LYS A 89 -0.80 6.69 -14.39
N GLU A 90 0.41 7.18 -14.62
CA GLU A 90 0.66 8.62 -14.73
C GLU A 90 0.02 9.15 -16.02
N GLU A 91 -1.23 9.60 -15.92
CA GLU A 91 -1.89 10.37 -16.96
C GLU A 91 -1.75 11.84 -16.57
N ARG A 92 -0.78 12.51 -17.20
CA ARG A 92 -0.57 13.96 -17.03
C ARG A 92 -1.63 14.72 -17.81
N THR A 93 -2.87 14.58 -17.41
CA THR A 93 -3.99 15.38 -17.89
C THR A 93 -4.18 16.58 -16.98
N GLN A 94 -4.34 17.75 -17.58
CA GLN A 94 -4.66 18.98 -16.85
C GLN A 94 -6.01 18.76 -16.15
N GLY A 95 -6.00 18.72 -14.80
CA GLY A 95 -7.19 18.42 -13.99
C GLY A 95 -7.27 17.00 -13.40
N GLY A 96 -6.27 16.13 -13.61
CA GLY A 96 -6.25 14.78 -13.02
C GLY A 96 -6.26 14.76 -11.48
N GLU A 97 -5.74 15.81 -10.84
CA GLU A 97 -5.81 16.02 -9.39
C GLU A 97 -7.26 16.15 -8.92
N LEU A 98 -8.03 17.04 -9.55
CA LEU A 98 -9.44 17.25 -9.22
C LEU A 98 -10.26 15.97 -9.48
N GLN A 99 -10.03 15.32 -10.63
CA GLN A 99 -10.73 14.07 -10.97
C GLN A 99 -10.47 12.97 -9.95
N PHE A 100 -9.22 12.80 -9.52
CA PHE A 100 -8.89 11.83 -8.49
C PHE A 100 -9.56 12.17 -7.16
N GLN A 101 -9.56 13.43 -6.74
CA GLN A 101 -10.24 13.84 -5.51
C GLN A 101 -11.74 13.54 -5.58
N THR A 102 -12.40 13.86 -6.70
CA THR A 102 -13.82 13.55 -6.91
C THR A 102 -14.08 12.04 -6.91
N GLU A 103 -13.21 11.23 -7.52
CA GLU A 103 -13.35 9.76 -7.48
C GLU A 103 -13.20 9.20 -6.06
N VAL A 104 -12.20 9.67 -5.31
CA VAL A 104 -11.99 9.26 -3.93
C VAL A 104 -13.19 9.65 -3.06
N GLU A 105 -13.71 10.87 -3.23
CA GLU A 105 -14.92 11.34 -2.55
C GLU A 105 -16.13 10.47 -2.86
N MET A 106 -16.41 10.22 -4.14
CA MET A 106 -17.54 9.37 -4.54
C MET A 106 -17.44 7.95 -3.99
N ILE A 107 -16.25 7.32 -4.06
CA ILE A 107 -16.05 5.97 -3.52
C ILE A 107 -16.14 5.97 -2.00
N SER A 108 -15.71 7.04 -1.31
CA SER A 108 -15.78 7.15 0.15
C SER A 108 -17.21 7.10 0.68
N MET A 109 -18.17 7.61 -0.08
CA MET A 109 -19.58 7.65 0.29
C MET A 109 -20.30 6.32 0.06
N ALA A 110 -19.77 5.44 -0.79
CA ALA A 110 -20.39 4.16 -1.12
C ALA A 110 -20.11 3.10 -0.04
N VAL A 111 -21.04 2.94 0.91
CA VAL A 111 -20.96 1.92 1.96
C VAL A 111 -22.04 0.87 1.78
N HIS A 112 -21.63 -0.35 1.40
CA HIS A 112 -22.53 -1.49 1.27
C HIS A 112 -21.80 -2.81 1.54
N ARG A 113 -22.49 -3.82 2.09
CA ARG A 113 -21.91 -5.13 2.43
C ARG A 113 -21.27 -5.88 1.24
N ASN A 114 -21.73 -5.58 0.02
CA ASN A 114 -21.23 -6.20 -1.22
C ASN A 114 -20.27 -5.28 -1.99
N LEU A 115 -19.92 -4.11 -1.45
CA LEU A 115 -18.95 -3.19 -2.04
C LEU A 115 -17.70 -3.14 -1.17
N LEU A 116 -16.54 -3.17 -1.82
CA LEU A 116 -15.28 -3.09 -1.11
C LEU A 116 -15.07 -1.67 -0.59
N ARG A 117 -14.94 -1.52 0.72
CA ARG A 117 -14.70 -0.22 1.36
C ARG A 117 -13.29 0.27 1.06
N LEU A 118 -13.18 1.50 0.58
CA LEU A 118 -11.88 2.18 0.48
C LEU A 118 -11.35 2.47 1.89
N ARG A 119 -10.09 2.11 2.15
CA ARG A 119 -9.45 2.35 3.45
C ARG A 119 -8.77 3.72 3.53
N GLY A 120 -8.29 4.21 2.39
CA GLY A 120 -7.61 5.48 2.29
C GLY A 120 -6.98 5.68 0.92
N PHE A 121 -6.25 6.78 0.78
CA PHE A 121 -5.66 7.22 -0.49
C PHE A 121 -4.28 7.85 -0.26
N CYS A 122 -3.50 7.99 -1.32
CA CYS A 122 -2.26 8.75 -1.34
C CYS A 122 -2.29 9.67 -2.55
N MET A 123 -1.81 10.90 -2.40
CA MET A 123 -1.82 11.89 -3.45
C MET A 123 -0.61 12.80 -3.30
N THR A 124 0.25 12.79 -4.30
CA THR A 124 1.45 13.62 -4.41
C THR A 124 1.52 14.22 -5.82
N PRO A 125 2.42 15.18 -6.08
CA PRO A 125 2.58 15.74 -7.43
C PRO A 125 2.91 14.69 -8.51
N THR A 126 3.52 13.57 -8.13
CA THR A 126 3.98 12.51 -9.05
C THR A 126 3.20 11.21 -8.94
N GLU A 127 2.41 11.01 -7.89
CA GLU A 127 1.77 9.72 -7.60
C GLU A 127 0.34 9.90 -7.09
N ARG A 128 -0.54 9.01 -7.56
CA ARG A 128 -1.95 8.90 -7.17
C ARG A 128 -2.35 7.42 -7.14
#